data_AF-G0ECP2-F1
#
_entry.id   AF-G0ECP2-F1
#
_cell.length_a   1.000
_cell.length_b   1.000
_cell.length_c   1.000
_cell.angle_alpha   90.00
_cell.angle_beta   90.00
_cell.angle_gamma   90.00
#
_symmetry.space_group_name_H-M   'P 1'
#
loop_
_entity.id
_entity.type
_entity.pdbx_description
1 polymer ?
#
loop_
_entity_poly.entity_id
_entity_poly.type
_entity_poly.pdbx_seq_one_letter_code
_entity_poly.pdbx_strand_id
1 'polypeptide(L)'
;MLALGTCPCIYYGHLDQTIVEQMAHCDLIVLSPLANPTLVSELSQDRIVLGYVSIATVGGWEPWASRVTPDLVVGVNPTWNERIVDACSEEWRQILLDAVKWVLDRGFNGVFLDNLDVVDRYPWMKECIASLVKEVRREYPNAIIMVNRGFSILRDIAPFIDYLLVESFPSYYDFQAKTYRIHCFDDLEWIVSKLREAEKLSMEYGFRIVILAYGEPRNSSLVKRICNILDKYARGIPVYLATWDLQQLGVCDPCAAPHKALVARATPTTKLSASATSIKTSTISVAAQEPGPAVESTTRYDTHTVTEGYGHSITAILVSMSLVIGGLLAGIIATAYFTRAKR
;
A
#
# COMPACT_ATOMS: atom_id res chain seq x y z
N MET A 1 -23.62 -16.86 11.33
CA MET A 1 -22.47 -17.39 10.58
C MET A 1 -22.35 -16.53 9.35
N LEU A 2 -21.52 -15.48 9.40
CA LEU A 2 -21.35 -14.53 8.29
C LEU A 2 -20.80 -15.30 7.08
N ALA A 3 -21.39 -15.07 5.91
CA ALA A 3 -20.88 -15.62 4.65
C ALA A 3 -19.43 -15.19 4.51
N LEU A 4 -18.56 -16.17 4.34
CA LEU A 4 -17.13 -16.04 4.51
C LEU A 4 -16.51 -15.30 3.31
N GLY A 5 -16.21 -13.99 3.46
CA GLY A 5 -15.14 -13.24 2.79
C GLY A 5 -14.96 -13.47 1.28
N THR A 6 -16.01 -13.32 0.46
CA THR A 6 -15.88 -13.47 -1.00
C THR A 6 -15.42 -12.18 -1.67
N CYS A 7 -15.65 -11.04 -1.03
CA CYS A 7 -15.53 -9.74 -1.66
C CYS A 7 -14.68 -8.75 -0.85
N PRO A 8 -13.36 -8.69 -1.12
CA PRO A 8 -12.46 -7.74 -0.47
C PRO A 8 -12.63 -6.32 -1.01
N CYS A 9 -12.52 -5.31 -0.14
CA CYS A 9 -12.49 -3.90 -0.49
C CYS A 9 -11.41 -3.17 0.33
N ILE A 10 -10.43 -2.57 -0.34
CA ILE A 10 -9.38 -1.79 0.29
C ILE A 10 -9.58 -0.33 -0.11
N TYR A 11 -9.67 0.57 0.87
CA TYR A 11 -10.02 1.97 0.65
C TYR A 11 -9.40 2.89 1.71
N TYR A 12 -8.55 3.81 1.28
CA TYR A 12 -7.88 4.79 2.14
C TYR A 12 -8.34 6.23 1.89
N GLY A 13 -9.37 6.43 1.07
CA GLY A 13 -9.99 7.73 0.87
C GLY A 13 -10.90 8.15 2.04
N HIS A 14 -11.59 9.27 1.86
CA HIS A 14 -12.53 9.80 2.83
C HIS A 14 -13.77 8.89 2.96
N LEU A 15 -13.93 8.26 4.12
CA LEU A 15 -15.11 7.44 4.42
C LEU A 15 -16.30 8.32 4.82
N ASP A 16 -17.37 8.25 4.04
CA ASP A 16 -18.68 8.82 4.35
C ASP A 16 -19.80 7.80 4.10
N GLN A 17 -21.06 8.19 4.37
CA GLN A 17 -22.21 7.29 4.20
C GLN A 17 -22.37 6.80 2.75
N THR A 18 -22.01 7.61 1.76
CA THR A 18 -22.12 7.23 0.34
C THR A 18 -21.15 6.09 0.03
N ILE A 19 -19.92 6.17 0.55
CA ILE A 19 -18.92 5.10 0.41
C ILE A 19 -19.35 3.84 1.18
N VAL A 20 -19.90 3.98 2.39
CA VAL A 20 -20.44 2.86 3.19
C VAL A 20 -21.53 2.10 2.44
N GLU A 21 -22.48 2.83 1.82
CA GLU A 21 -23.53 2.24 0.98
C GLU A 21 -22.95 1.53 -0.25
N GLN A 22 -21.96 2.12 -0.91
CA GLN A 22 -21.29 1.48 -2.05
C GLN A 22 -20.53 0.21 -1.65
N MET A 23 -20.01 0.15 -0.43
CA MET A 23 -19.35 -1.03 0.14
C MET A 23 -20.32 -2.16 0.53
N ALA A 24 -21.63 -2.03 0.32
CA ALA A 24 -22.64 -3.02 0.75
C ALA A 24 -22.42 -4.47 0.25
N HIS A 25 -21.60 -4.64 -0.78
CA HIS A 25 -21.24 -5.94 -1.35
C HIS A 25 -19.92 -6.50 -0.81
N CYS A 26 -19.17 -5.72 -0.03
CA CYS A 26 -17.88 -6.10 0.53
C CYS A 26 -18.07 -6.88 1.83
N ASP A 27 -17.36 -8.00 1.98
CA ASP A 27 -17.37 -8.83 3.19
C ASP A 27 -16.14 -8.58 4.07
N LEU A 28 -15.03 -8.17 3.44
CA LEU A 28 -13.74 -7.89 4.06
C LEU A 28 -13.29 -6.50 3.62
N ILE A 29 -13.18 -5.58 4.56
CA ILE A 29 -12.88 -4.17 4.29
C ILE A 29 -11.60 -3.78 5.02
N VAL A 30 -10.66 -3.14 4.30
CA VAL A 30 -9.47 -2.53 4.89
C VAL A 30 -9.57 -1.01 4.75
N LEU A 31 -9.46 -0.29 5.87
CA LEU A 31 -9.59 1.17 5.92
C LEU A 31 -8.38 1.83 6.60
N SER A 32 -8.27 3.14 6.40
CA SER A 32 -7.35 3.98 7.17
C SER A 32 -7.69 3.93 8.67
N PRO A 33 -6.69 3.94 9.59
CA PRO A 33 -6.92 4.02 11.04
C PRO A 33 -7.61 5.34 11.46
N LEU A 34 -7.64 6.34 10.56
CA LEU A 34 -8.30 7.63 10.77
C LEU A 34 -9.78 7.64 10.39
N ALA A 35 -10.32 6.55 9.82
CA ALA A 35 -11.72 6.45 9.46
C ALA A 35 -12.66 6.79 10.63
N ASN A 36 -13.83 7.36 10.32
CA ASN A 36 -14.81 7.76 11.32
C ASN A 36 -15.26 6.52 12.12
N PRO A 37 -15.09 6.51 13.46
CA PRO A 37 -15.33 5.32 14.27
C PRO A 37 -16.80 4.92 14.31
N THR A 38 -17.73 5.85 14.11
CA THR A 38 -19.17 5.55 14.00
C THR A 38 -19.46 4.73 12.74
N LEU A 39 -18.89 5.13 11.60
CA LEU A 39 -19.06 4.40 10.33
C LEU A 39 -18.32 3.06 10.33
N VAL A 40 -17.13 3.00 10.95
CA VAL A 40 -16.42 1.74 11.18
C VAL A 40 -17.27 0.79 12.01
N SER A 41 -17.87 1.28 13.10
CA SER A 41 -18.72 0.47 13.98
C SER A 41 -19.99 -0.01 13.26
N GLU A 42 -20.58 0.80 12.38
CA GLU A 42 -21.71 0.40 11.52
C GLU A 42 -21.32 -0.76 10.60
N LEU A 43 -20.22 -0.62 9.84
CA LEU A 43 -19.72 -1.66 8.95
C LEU A 43 -19.33 -2.95 9.69
N SER A 44 -18.79 -2.82 10.90
CA SER A 44 -18.28 -3.96 11.69
C SER A 44 -19.37 -4.81 12.34
N GLN A 45 -20.65 -4.44 12.21
CA GLN A 45 -21.78 -5.23 12.71
C GLN A 45 -22.00 -6.52 11.90
N ASP A 46 -21.78 -6.45 10.59
CA ASP A 46 -22.08 -7.54 9.65
C ASP A 46 -20.93 -7.86 8.68
N ARG A 47 -19.81 -7.14 8.75
CA ARG A 47 -18.62 -7.35 7.91
C ARG A 47 -17.37 -7.47 8.76
N ILE A 48 -16.28 -7.90 8.12
CA ILE A 48 -14.94 -7.83 8.71
C ILE A 48 -14.31 -6.51 8.28
N VAL A 49 -14.04 -5.62 9.24
CA VAL A 49 -13.38 -4.33 9.00
C VAL A 49 -12.03 -4.29 9.71
N LEU A 50 -10.96 -4.09 8.94
CA LEU A 50 -9.57 -4.06 9.41
C LEU A 50 -8.99 -2.66 9.25
N GLY A 51 -8.27 -2.20 10.27
CA GLY A 51 -7.56 -0.93 10.22
C GLY A 51 -6.10 -1.13 9.80
N TYR A 52 -5.63 -0.27 8.89
CA TYR A 52 -4.24 -0.27 8.45
C TYR A 52 -3.28 0.09 9.59
N VAL A 53 -2.22 -0.72 9.73
CA VAL A 53 -1.05 -0.46 10.58
C VAL A 53 0.19 -0.96 9.83
N SER A 54 1.19 -0.12 9.59
CA SER A 54 2.48 -0.63 9.11
C SER A 54 3.27 -1.26 10.25
N ILE A 55 3.86 -2.45 10.03
CA ILE A 55 4.63 -3.16 11.06
C ILE A 55 6.05 -2.61 11.24
N ALA A 56 6.57 -1.88 10.25
CA ALA A 56 7.98 -1.48 10.20
C ALA A 56 8.23 -0.17 9.45
N THR A 57 7.20 0.57 9.07
CA THR A 57 7.32 1.90 8.46
C THR A 57 6.38 2.90 9.12
N VAL A 58 6.68 4.19 8.91
CA VAL A 58 5.81 5.29 9.33
C VAL A 58 5.89 6.43 8.31
N GLY A 59 4.73 6.89 7.82
CA GLY A 59 4.58 7.96 6.84
C GLY A 59 4.47 9.37 7.44
N GLY A 60 4.21 9.48 8.75
CA GLY A 60 4.09 10.76 9.45
C GLY A 60 2.65 11.26 9.65
N TRP A 61 1.68 10.59 9.05
CA TRP A 61 0.26 10.91 9.14
C TRP A 61 -0.48 10.01 10.16
N GLU A 62 0.15 8.91 10.57
CA GLU A 62 -0.40 7.96 11.51
C GLU A 62 -0.55 8.59 12.90
N PRO A 63 -1.60 8.25 13.68
CA PRO A 63 -1.81 8.78 15.03
C PRO A 63 -0.61 8.58 15.98
N TRP A 64 0.18 7.53 15.76
CA TRP A 64 1.35 7.19 16.57
C TRP A 64 2.67 7.75 16.00
N ALA A 65 2.65 8.43 14.86
CA ALA A 65 3.88 8.81 14.15
C ALA A 65 4.78 9.77 14.94
N SER A 66 4.20 10.63 15.77
CA SER A 66 4.93 11.57 16.64
C SER A 66 5.78 10.89 17.72
N ARG A 67 5.50 9.61 18.02
CA ARG A 67 6.29 8.81 18.96
C ARG A 67 7.51 8.17 18.33
N VAL A 68 7.63 8.18 17.00
CA VAL A 68 8.78 7.57 16.32
C VAL A 68 9.91 8.60 16.22
N THR A 69 10.84 8.53 17.17
CA THR A 69 12.03 9.36 17.23
C THR A 69 13.05 9.02 16.13
N PRO A 70 14.00 9.92 15.81
CA PRO A 70 14.98 9.68 14.75
C PRO A 70 15.89 8.46 14.96
N ASP A 71 16.19 8.09 16.22
CA ASP A 71 17.05 6.96 16.57
C ASP A 71 16.38 5.60 16.29
N LEU A 72 15.05 5.55 16.19
CA LEU A 72 14.32 4.36 15.75
C LEU A 72 14.36 4.16 14.23
N VAL A 73 14.87 5.12 13.46
CA VAL A 73 14.80 5.09 11.98
C VAL A 73 16.07 4.50 11.39
N VAL A 74 15.94 3.40 10.65
CA VAL A 74 17.06 2.70 10.01
C VAL A 74 17.14 2.93 8.49
N GLY A 75 16.20 3.69 7.93
CA GLY A 75 16.17 4.00 6.52
C GLY A 75 14.93 4.76 6.08
N VAL A 76 14.80 4.94 4.78
CA VAL A 76 13.65 5.61 4.16
C VAL A 76 13.21 4.84 2.92
N ASN A 77 11.90 4.87 2.67
CA ASN A 77 11.30 4.43 1.44
C ASN A 77 10.85 5.66 0.62
N PRO A 78 11.64 6.10 -0.37
CA PRO A 78 11.34 7.34 -1.10
C PRO A 78 10.09 7.23 -1.97
N THR A 79 9.67 6.02 -2.35
CA THR A 79 8.46 5.81 -3.16
C THR A 79 7.20 6.26 -2.43
N TRP A 80 7.13 5.97 -1.12
CA TRP A 80 5.97 6.27 -0.28
C TRP A 80 6.23 7.41 0.71
N ASN A 81 7.43 7.99 0.69
CA ASN A 81 7.90 8.99 1.66
C ASN A 81 7.77 8.49 3.12
N GLU A 82 8.11 7.23 3.34
CA GLU A 82 8.03 6.59 4.66
C GLU A 82 9.41 6.43 5.28
N ARG A 83 9.47 6.51 6.62
CA ARG A 83 10.65 6.11 7.40
C ARG A 83 10.55 4.62 7.72
N ILE A 84 11.64 3.90 7.57
CA ILE A 84 11.76 2.50 7.96
C ILE A 84 12.22 2.46 9.41
N VAL A 85 11.48 1.76 10.26
CA VAL A 85 11.67 1.75 11.71
C VAL A 85 12.36 0.44 12.14
N ASP A 86 13.22 0.52 13.16
CA ASP A 86 13.84 -0.65 13.78
C ASP A 86 12.77 -1.55 14.44
N ALA A 87 12.40 -2.62 13.74
CA ALA A 87 11.43 -3.58 14.24
C ALA A 87 11.90 -4.40 15.46
N CYS A 88 13.21 -4.39 15.77
CA CYS A 88 13.78 -5.03 16.95
C CYS A 88 13.82 -4.12 18.18
N SER A 89 13.47 -2.84 18.04
CA SER A 89 13.42 -1.91 19.16
C SER A 89 12.23 -2.20 20.07
N GLU A 90 12.48 -2.25 21.38
CA GLU A 90 11.44 -2.38 22.40
C GLU A 90 10.52 -1.15 22.43
N GLU A 91 11.03 0.03 22.08
CA GLU A 91 10.21 1.23 21.96
C GLU A 91 9.26 1.13 20.75
N TRP A 92 9.75 0.66 19.60
CA TRP A 92 8.88 0.43 18.45
C TRP A 92 7.82 -0.64 18.72
N ARG A 93 8.20 -1.72 19.41
CA ARG A 93 7.27 -2.75 19.87
C ARG A 93 6.11 -2.14 20.65
N GLN A 94 6.38 -1.30 21.65
CA GLN A 94 5.33 -0.66 22.43
C GLN A 94 4.47 0.29 21.56
N ILE A 95 5.09 1.06 20.67
CA ILE A 95 4.38 1.94 19.73
C ILE A 95 3.43 1.14 18.85
N LEU A 96 3.88 -0.01 18.31
CA LEU A 96 3.07 -0.88 17.46
C LEU A 96 1.90 -1.49 18.22
N LEU A 97 2.11 -2.00 19.43
CA LEU A 97 1.02 -2.58 20.23
C LEU A 97 -0.03 -1.52 20.60
N ASP A 98 0.40 -0.29 20.89
CA ASP A 98 -0.51 0.83 21.12
C ASP A 98 -1.24 1.25 19.84
N ALA A 99 -0.59 1.17 18.67
CA ALA A 99 -1.21 1.42 17.36
C ALA A 99 -2.30 0.38 17.05
N VAL A 100 -2.03 -0.90 17.31
CA VAL A 100 -3.04 -1.97 17.21
C VAL A 100 -4.19 -1.69 18.17
N LYS A 101 -3.90 -1.34 19.42
CA LYS A 101 -4.94 -0.99 20.40
C LYS A 101 -5.80 0.17 19.92
N TRP A 102 -5.17 1.22 19.39
CA TRP A 102 -5.84 2.40 18.85
C TRP A 102 -6.84 2.02 17.74
N VAL A 103 -6.45 1.12 16.84
CA VAL A 103 -7.34 0.62 15.80
C VAL A 103 -8.51 -0.15 16.42
N LEU A 104 -8.25 -1.12 17.30
CA LEU A 104 -9.31 -1.95 17.88
C LEU A 104 -10.30 -1.14 18.74
N ASP A 105 -9.84 -0.16 19.51
CA ASP A 105 -10.68 0.73 20.32
C ASP A 105 -11.66 1.56 19.47
N ARG A 106 -11.41 1.70 18.15
CA ARG A 106 -12.25 2.45 17.20
C ARG A 106 -13.32 1.60 16.52
N GLY A 107 -13.51 0.37 16.97
CA GLY A 107 -14.59 -0.52 16.51
C GLY A 107 -14.22 -1.43 15.36
N PHE A 108 -12.95 -1.44 14.92
CA PHE A 108 -12.45 -2.39 13.94
C PHE A 108 -12.46 -3.82 14.49
N ASN A 109 -12.76 -4.81 13.64
CA ASN A 109 -12.69 -6.23 14.02
C ASN A 109 -11.23 -6.75 14.09
N GLY A 110 -10.28 -6.00 13.56
CA GLY A 110 -8.90 -6.45 13.44
C GLY A 110 -7.98 -5.43 12.77
N VAL A 111 -6.79 -5.90 12.41
CA VAL A 111 -5.72 -5.09 11.81
C VAL A 111 -5.25 -5.68 10.49
N PHE A 112 -4.89 -4.77 9.58
CA PHE A 112 -4.14 -5.06 8.38
C PHE A 112 -2.69 -4.58 8.58
N LEU A 113 -1.77 -5.52 8.74
CA LEU A 113 -0.35 -5.28 8.96
C LEU A 113 0.40 -5.20 7.62
N ASP A 114 0.93 -4.03 7.30
CA ASP A 114 1.67 -3.78 6.06
C ASP A 114 3.20 -3.79 6.26
N ASN A 115 3.94 -3.81 5.15
CA ASN A 115 5.40 -3.68 5.06
C ASN A 115 6.21 -4.81 5.71
N LEU A 116 5.65 -6.03 5.79
CA LEU A 116 6.38 -7.19 6.29
C LEU A 116 7.56 -7.58 5.38
N ASP A 117 7.50 -7.24 4.09
CA ASP A 117 8.56 -7.52 3.11
C ASP A 117 9.81 -6.62 3.26
N VAL A 118 9.80 -5.66 4.19
CA VAL A 118 11.00 -4.91 4.58
C VAL A 118 12.15 -5.82 4.99
N VAL A 119 11.84 -7.01 5.52
CA VAL A 119 12.80 -8.04 5.91
C VAL A 119 13.67 -8.54 4.75
N ASP A 120 13.22 -8.39 3.50
CA ASP A 120 14.02 -8.77 2.34
C ASP A 120 15.16 -7.77 2.09
N ARG A 121 14.99 -6.51 2.52
CA ARG A 121 16.02 -5.46 2.52
C ARG A 121 16.77 -5.38 3.85
N TYR A 122 16.12 -5.70 4.97
CA TYR A 122 16.68 -5.70 6.32
C TYR A 122 16.54 -7.08 6.97
N PRO A 123 17.33 -8.10 6.54
CA PRO A 123 17.14 -9.49 6.99
C PRO A 123 17.32 -9.69 8.50
N TRP A 124 18.04 -8.80 9.17
CA TRP A 124 18.22 -8.84 10.61
C TRP A 124 16.93 -8.54 11.39
N MET A 125 15.89 -7.99 10.75
CA MET A 125 14.58 -7.75 11.36
C MET A 125 13.63 -8.96 11.31
N LYS A 126 13.97 -10.05 10.62
CA LYS A 126 13.05 -11.19 10.38
C LYS A 126 12.40 -11.72 11.65
N GLU A 127 13.22 -12.11 12.62
CA GLU A 127 12.76 -12.68 13.88
C GLU A 127 11.96 -11.66 14.71
N CYS A 128 12.36 -10.39 14.65
CA CYS A 128 11.68 -9.32 15.36
C CYS A 128 10.28 -9.07 14.78
N ILE A 129 10.15 -8.97 13.46
CA ILE A 129 8.84 -8.78 12.79
C ILE A 129 7.95 -10.01 13.01
N ALA A 130 8.49 -11.23 12.91
CA ALA A 130 7.72 -12.44 13.22
C ALA A 130 7.26 -12.45 14.69
N SER A 131 8.11 -12.03 15.62
CA SER A 131 7.78 -11.88 17.04
C SER A 131 6.68 -10.84 17.27
N LEU A 132 6.72 -9.71 16.55
CA LEU A 132 5.69 -8.68 16.65
C LEU A 132 4.32 -9.22 16.20
N VAL A 133 4.24 -9.94 15.09
CA VAL A 133 2.97 -10.58 14.64
C VAL A 133 2.45 -11.57 15.70
N LYS A 134 3.34 -12.41 16.24
CA LYS A 134 2.99 -13.36 17.31
C LYS A 134 2.48 -12.65 18.56
N GLU A 135 3.07 -11.51 18.91
CA GLU A 135 2.66 -10.75 20.07
C GLU A 135 1.32 -10.06 19.86
N VAL A 136 1.07 -9.47 18.68
CA VAL A 136 -0.25 -8.93 18.32
C VAL A 136 -1.32 -10.01 18.50
N ARG A 137 -1.08 -11.23 18.00
CA ARG A 137 -1.99 -12.36 18.21
C ARG A 137 -2.16 -12.71 19.69
N ARG A 138 -1.09 -12.68 20.48
CA ARG A 138 -1.13 -13.01 21.91
C ARG A 138 -1.95 -11.99 22.70
N GLU A 139 -1.71 -10.70 22.49
CA GLU A 139 -2.40 -9.60 23.20
C GLU A 139 -3.86 -9.46 22.75
N TYR A 140 -4.13 -9.71 21.46
CA TYR A 140 -5.45 -9.54 20.87
C TYR A 140 -5.92 -10.84 20.19
N PRO A 141 -6.22 -11.90 20.97
CA PRO A 141 -6.50 -13.24 20.41
C PRO A 141 -7.73 -13.28 19.50
N ASN A 142 -8.69 -12.39 19.72
CA ASN A 142 -9.93 -12.30 18.94
C ASN A 142 -9.83 -11.33 17.75
N ALA A 143 -8.74 -10.56 17.63
CA ALA A 143 -8.56 -9.66 16.51
C ALA A 143 -8.27 -10.45 15.23
N ILE A 144 -8.90 -10.04 14.13
CA ILE A 144 -8.55 -10.58 12.82
C ILE A 144 -7.23 -9.95 12.37
N ILE A 145 -6.27 -10.76 11.96
CA ILE A 145 -4.95 -10.29 11.51
C ILE A 145 -4.78 -10.63 10.04
N MET A 146 -4.75 -9.60 9.22
CA MET A 146 -4.36 -9.69 7.81
C MET A 146 -2.96 -9.13 7.63
N VAL A 147 -2.12 -9.77 6.83
CA VAL A 147 -0.78 -9.27 6.51
C VAL A 147 -0.61 -9.01 5.03
N ASN A 148 0.15 -7.99 4.66
CA ASN A 148 0.56 -7.75 3.28
C ASN A 148 1.90 -8.40 2.99
N ARG A 149 1.93 -9.32 2.00
CA ARG A 149 3.15 -10.04 1.59
C ARG A 149 3.89 -10.69 2.77
N GLY A 150 5.16 -10.34 3.00
CA GLY A 150 6.01 -10.99 4.01
C GLY A 150 6.38 -12.44 3.67
N PHE A 151 6.42 -12.80 2.38
CA PHE A 151 6.58 -14.20 1.95
C PHE A 151 7.79 -14.92 2.55
N SER A 152 8.90 -14.21 2.79
CA SER A 152 10.14 -14.79 3.32
C SER A 152 10.10 -15.14 4.81
N ILE A 153 9.08 -14.67 5.54
CA ILE A 153 8.80 -15.01 6.95
C ILE A 153 7.42 -15.65 7.12
N LEU A 154 6.70 -15.94 6.02
CA LEU A 154 5.31 -16.38 6.05
C LEU A 154 5.13 -17.67 6.87
N ARG A 155 6.08 -18.62 6.80
CA ARG A 155 6.03 -19.85 7.60
C ARG A 155 6.04 -19.57 9.10
N ASP A 156 6.80 -18.57 9.54
CA ASP A 156 6.99 -18.25 10.95
C ASP A 156 5.76 -17.53 11.53
N ILE A 157 5.03 -16.80 10.69
CA ILE A 157 3.83 -16.04 11.09
C ILE A 157 2.51 -16.75 10.77
N ALA A 158 2.51 -17.76 9.88
CA ALA A 158 1.32 -18.45 9.41
C ALA A 158 0.36 -18.93 10.53
N PRO A 159 0.83 -19.45 11.68
CA PRO A 159 -0.06 -19.85 12.78
C PRO A 159 -0.82 -18.68 13.45
N PHE A 160 -0.42 -17.44 13.19
CA PHE A 160 -0.85 -16.26 13.93
C PHE A 160 -1.70 -15.30 13.09
N ILE A 161 -1.89 -15.57 11.80
CA ILE A 161 -2.62 -14.70 10.87
C ILE A 161 -3.92 -15.37 10.40
N ASP A 162 -4.90 -14.57 10.02
CA ASP A 162 -6.17 -15.02 9.44
C ASP A 162 -6.22 -14.82 7.92
N TYR A 163 -5.50 -13.81 7.42
CA TYR A 163 -5.47 -13.45 6.00
C TYR A 163 -4.07 -13.05 5.53
N LEU A 164 -3.77 -13.38 4.29
CA LEU A 164 -2.61 -12.94 3.54
C LEU A 164 -3.08 -12.17 2.30
N LEU A 165 -2.63 -10.93 2.14
CA LEU A 165 -2.74 -10.18 0.90
C LEU A 165 -1.53 -10.48 0.00
N VAL A 166 -1.82 -10.96 -1.20
CA VAL A 166 -0.86 -11.04 -2.31
C VAL A 166 -1.03 -9.80 -3.16
N GLU A 167 -0.29 -8.76 -2.79
CA GLU A 167 -0.12 -7.54 -3.56
C GLU A 167 1.24 -7.59 -4.27
N SER A 168 1.49 -6.96 -5.41
CA SER A 168 0.51 -6.58 -6.41
C SER A 168 0.51 -7.71 -7.43
N PHE A 169 -0.64 -8.28 -7.72
CA PHE A 169 -0.73 -9.43 -8.62
C PHE A 169 -2.06 -9.42 -9.40
N PRO A 170 -2.05 -9.65 -10.72
CA PRO A 170 -0.89 -9.82 -11.62
C PRO A 170 -0.37 -8.49 -12.20
N SER A 171 -0.92 -7.37 -11.75
CA SER A 171 -0.63 -6.04 -12.30
C SER A 171 -0.21 -5.05 -11.23
N TYR A 172 0.58 -4.07 -11.66
CA TYR A 172 1.14 -3.01 -10.83
C TYR A 172 1.02 -1.65 -11.53
N TYR A 173 1.28 -0.58 -10.78
CA TYR A 173 1.42 0.76 -11.33
C TYR A 173 2.89 1.09 -11.55
N ASP A 174 3.27 1.38 -12.80
CA ASP A 174 4.59 1.84 -13.18
C ASP A 174 4.66 3.36 -12.93
N PHE A 175 5.34 3.77 -11.86
CA PHE A 175 5.48 5.17 -11.47
C PHE A 175 6.30 6.00 -12.46
N GLN A 176 7.22 5.37 -13.21
CA GLN A 176 8.02 6.05 -14.22
C GLN A 176 7.19 6.33 -15.48
N ALA A 177 6.48 5.31 -15.98
CA ALA A 177 5.62 5.43 -17.15
C ALA A 177 4.23 5.99 -16.84
N LYS A 178 3.89 6.18 -15.55
CA LYS A 178 2.59 6.63 -15.03
C LYS A 178 1.42 5.82 -15.61
N THR A 179 1.56 4.51 -15.62
CA THR A 179 0.57 3.62 -16.24
C THR A 179 0.53 2.26 -15.57
N TYR A 180 -0.60 1.57 -15.67
CA TYR A 180 -0.75 0.22 -15.15
C TYR A 180 -0.20 -0.81 -16.13
N ARG A 181 0.56 -1.77 -15.60
CA ARG A 181 1.20 -2.83 -16.37
C ARG A 181 0.95 -4.18 -15.74
N ILE A 182 0.97 -5.21 -16.58
CA ILE A 182 1.12 -6.59 -16.13
C ILE A 182 2.60 -6.80 -15.80
N HIS A 183 2.90 -7.53 -14.72
CA HIS A 183 4.26 -7.97 -14.39
C HIS A 183 4.92 -8.69 -15.57
N CYS A 184 6.24 -8.57 -15.69
CA CYS A 184 6.96 -9.29 -16.73
C CYS A 184 6.92 -10.82 -16.45
N PHE A 185 7.37 -11.63 -17.40
CA PHE A 185 7.29 -13.08 -17.27
C PHE A 185 8.02 -13.60 -16.02
N ASP A 186 9.24 -13.14 -15.77
CA ASP A 186 10.05 -13.57 -14.63
C ASP A 186 9.42 -13.16 -13.29
N ASP A 187 8.90 -11.93 -13.20
CA ASP A 187 8.19 -11.44 -12.01
C ASP A 187 6.90 -12.22 -11.76
N LEU A 188 6.12 -12.52 -12.81
CA LEU A 188 4.91 -13.33 -12.69
C LEU A 188 5.22 -14.73 -12.20
N GLU A 189 6.23 -15.40 -12.77
CA GLU A 189 6.63 -16.74 -12.33
C GLU A 189 7.11 -16.72 -10.87
N TRP A 190 7.84 -15.69 -10.45
CA TRP A 190 8.22 -15.52 -9.05
C TRP A 190 7.00 -15.33 -8.15
N ILE A 191 6.07 -14.42 -8.46
CA ILE A 191 4.86 -14.20 -7.64
C ILE A 191 4.00 -15.47 -7.59
N VAL A 192 3.85 -16.19 -8.71
CA VAL A 192 3.11 -17.46 -8.76
C VAL A 192 3.78 -18.51 -7.88
N SER A 193 5.12 -18.58 -7.85
CA SER A 193 5.82 -19.49 -6.93
C SER A 193 5.50 -19.17 -5.46
N LYS A 194 5.43 -17.88 -5.10
CA LYS A 194 5.07 -17.43 -3.74
C LYS A 194 3.62 -17.67 -3.40
N LEU A 195 2.71 -17.48 -4.36
CA LEU A 195 1.31 -17.85 -4.20
C LEU A 195 1.16 -19.35 -3.91
N ARG A 196 1.88 -20.22 -4.63
CA ARG A 196 1.86 -21.68 -4.41
C ARG A 196 2.43 -22.09 -3.06
N GLU A 197 3.49 -21.42 -2.59
CA GLU A 197 4.02 -21.60 -1.23
C GLU A 197 2.97 -21.17 -0.18
N ALA A 198 2.33 -20.03 -0.38
CA ALA A 198 1.29 -19.51 0.50
C ALA A 198 0.06 -20.41 0.55
N GLU A 199 -0.41 -20.96 -0.58
CA GLU A 199 -1.54 -21.91 -0.62
C GLU A 199 -1.27 -23.17 0.20
N LYS A 200 -0.02 -23.68 0.18
CA LYS A 200 0.37 -24.81 1.03
C LYS A 200 0.27 -24.48 2.51
N LEU A 201 0.81 -23.33 2.91
CA LEU A 201 0.75 -22.87 4.30
C LEU A 201 -0.69 -22.52 4.72
N SER A 202 -1.50 -21.99 3.81
CA SER A 202 -2.93 -21.71 4.02
C SER A 202 -3.70 -22.99 4.33
N MET A 203 -3.43 -24.10 3.62
CA MET A 203 -4.01 -25.40 3.94
C MET A 203 -3.51 -25.97 5.28
N GLU A 204 -2.27 -25.68 5.67
CA GLU A 204 -1.65 -26.16 6.91
C GLU A 204 -2.14 -25.39 8.15
N TYR A 205 -2.27 -24.07 8.05
CA TYR A 205 -2.54 -23.18 9.19
C TYR A 205 -3.92 -22.51 9.17
N GLY A 206 -4.66 -22.59 8.05
CA GLY A 206 -6.06 -22.16 7.97
C GLY A 206 -6.27 -20.68 7.62
N PHE A 207 -5.22 -19.88 7.43
CA PHE A 207 -5.36 -18.50 6.94
C PHE A 207 -5.84 -18.48 5.49
N ARG A 208 -6.46 -17.38 5.06
CA ARG A 208 -6.99 -17.20 3.70
C ARG A 208 -6.12 -16.28 2.86
N ILE A 209 -6.19 -16.45 1.54
CA ILE A 209 -5.44 -15.63 0.61
C ILE A 209 -6.40 -14.68 -0.11
N VAL A 210 -6.00 -13.43 -0.25
CA VAL A 210 -6.67 -12.38 -1.02
C VAL A 210 -5.67 -11.78 -1.98
N ILE A 211 -6.10 -11.39 -3.18
CA ILE A 211 -5.25 -10.76 -4.18
C ILE A 211 -5.64 -9.30 -4.37
N LEU A 212 -4.64 -8.41 -4.41
CA LEU A 212 -4.79 -7.04 -4.85
C LEU A 212 -4.11 -6.84 -6.21
N ALA A 213 -4.92 -6.52 -7.21
CA ALA A 213 -4.49 -6.13 -8.54
C ALA A 213 -4.63 -4.62 -8.72
N TYR A 214 -3.63 -3.99 -9.37
CA TYR A 214 -3.73 -2.57 -9.70
C TYR A 214 -4.11 -2.35 -11.16
N GLY A 215 -5.11 -1.50 -11.38
CA GLY A 215 -5.58 -1.14 -12.72
C GLY A 215 -6.81 -0.24 -12.67
N GLU A 216 -7.02 0.50 -13.75
CA GLU A 216 -8.27 1.23 -13.98
C GLU A 216 -9.40 0.24 -14.28
N PRO A 217 -10.46 0.16 -13.47
CA PRO A 217 -11.55 -0.79 -13.70
C PRO A 217 -12.28 -0.61 -15.04
N ARG A 218 -12.20 0.60 -15.61
CA ARG A 218 -12.79 0.94 -16.92
C ARG A 218 -11.93 0.51 -18.11
N ASN A 219 -10.67 0.15 -17.89
CA ASN A 219 -9.77 -0.30 -18.95
C ASN A 219 -10.02 -1.79 -19.25
N SER A 220 -11.03 -2.07 -20.08
CA SER A 220 -11.46 -3.43 -20.42
C SER A 220 -10.35 -4.33 -20.97
N SER A 221 -9.40 -3.76 -21.73
CA SER A 221 -8.26 -4.51 -22.26
C SER A 221 -7.31 -4.99 -21.16
N LEU A 222 -6.97 -4.10 -20.22
CA LEU A 222 -6.15 -4.46 -19.07
C LEU A 222 -6.86 -5.46 -18.16
N VAL A 223 -8.13 -5.21 -17.83
CA VAL A 223 -8.95 -6.11 -16.99
C VAL A 223 -9.02 -7.51 -17.61
N LYS A 224 -9.24 -7.62 -18.92
CA LYS A 224 -9.26 -8.92 -19.61
C LYS A 224 -7.92 -9.65 -19.49
N ARG A 225 -6.79 -8.94 -19.59
CA ARG A 225 -5.46 -9.54 -19.39
C ARG A 225 -5.23 -9.99 -17.95
N ILE A 226 -5.66 -9.18 -16.97
CA ILE A 226 -5.63 -9.53 -15.54
C ILE A 226 -6.42 -10.82 -15.31
N CYS A 227 -7.66 -10.89 -15.80
CA CYS A 227 -8.53 -12.06 -15.62
C CYS A 227 -7.97 -13.33 -16.27
N ASN A 228 -7.41 -13.24 -17.49
CA ASN A 228 -6.77 -14.41 -18.12
C ASN A 228 -5.63 -14.99 -17.27
N ILE A 229 -4.87 -14.16 -16.56
CA ILE A 229 -3.77 -14.60 -15.70
C ILE A 229 -4.34 -15.19 -14.40
N LEU A 230 -5.32 -14.53 -13.78
CA LEU A 230 -5.98 -15.02 -12.58
C LEU A 230 -6.69 -16.37 -12.82
N ASP A 231 -7.36 -16.53 -13.95
CA ASP A 231 -8.01 -17.80 -14.33
C ASP A 231 -7.01 -18.96 -14.46
N LYS A 232 -5.77 -18.65 -14.82
CA LYS A 232 -4.68 -19.64 -14.97
C LYS A 232 -4.02 -19.96 -13.64
N TYR A 233 -3.80 -18.96 -12.78
CA TYR A 233 -2.91 -19.10 -11.63
C TYR A 233 -3.59 -18.97 -10.26
N ALA A 234 -4.75 -18.36 -10.16
CA ALA A 234 -5.38 -17.98 -8.89
C ALA A 234 -6.90 -18.17 -8.88
N ARG A 235 -7.40 -19.16 -9.63
CA ARG A 235 -8.85 -19.42 -9.72
C ARG A 235 -9.41 -19.75 -8.34
N GLY A 236 -10.49 -19.06 -7.97
CA GLY A 236 -11.18 -19.27 -6.68
C GLY A 236 -10.58 -18.49 -5.52
N ILE A 237 -9.50 -17.73 -5.73
CA ILE A 237 -8.95 -16.82 -4.72
C ILE A 237 -9.67 -15.46 -4.88
N PRO A 238 -10.22 -14.87 -3.80
CA PRO A 238 -10.84 -13.54 -3.86
C PRO A 238 -9.87 -12.47 -4.38
N VAL A 239 -10.35 -11.63 -5.29
CA VAL A 239 -9.55 -10.58 -5.95
C VAL A 239 -10.22 -9.22 -5.83
N TYR A 240 -9.43 -8.21 -5.51
CA TYR A 240 -9.79 -6.80 -5.60
C TYR A 240 -8.96 -6.11 -6.69
N LEU A 241 -9.61 -5.40 -7.60
CA LEU A 241 -8.97 -4.53 -8.58
C LEU A 241 -9.18 -3.07 -8.20
N ALA A 242 -8.10 -2.33 -7.99
CA ALA A 242 -8.18 -0.92 -7.58
C ALA A 242 -7.14 -0.04 -8.26
N THR A 243 -7.28 1.27 -8.09
CA THR A 243 -6.20 2.22 -8.38
C THR A 243 -5.09 2.08 -7.34
N TRP A 244 -3.86 2.46 -7.72
CA TRP A 244 -2.68 2.29 -6.85
C TRP A 244 -2.72 3.11 -5.57
N ASP A 245 -3.45 4.22 -5.58
CA ASP A 245 -3.58 5.15 -4.45
C ASP A 245 -4.67 4.75 -3.45
N LEU A 246 -5.51 3.77 -3.82
CA LEU A 246 -6.63 3.25 -3.02
C LEU A 246 -7.60 4.35 -2.54
N GLN A 247 -7.62 5.50 -3.23
CA GLN A 247 -8.49 6.64 -2.89
C GLN A 247 -9.89 6.51 -3.50
N GLN A 248 -10.08 5.52 -4.39
CA GLN A 248 -11.35 5.22 -5.04
C GLN A 248 -11.76 3.78 -4.75
N LEU A 249 -13.06 3.54 -4.63
CA LEU A 249 -13.57 2.18 -4.54
C LEU A 249 -13.27 1.43 -5.84
N GLY A 250 -12.60 0.29 -5.68
CA GLY A 250 -12.28 -0.64 -6.73
C GLY A 250 -13.43 -1.59 -7.04
N VAL A 251 -13.07 -2.69 -7.70
CA VAL A 251 -13.99 -3.74 -8.12
C VAL A 251 -13.54 -5.04 -7.51
N CYS A 252 -14.38 -5.58 -6.64
CA CYS A 252 -14.27 -6.96 -6.19
C CYS A 252 -14.75 -7.91 -7.29
N ASP A 253 -14.04 -9.03 -7.43
CA ASP A 253 -14.23 -10.01 -8.49
C ASP A 253 -14.38 -9.37 -9.89
N PRO A 254 -13.31 -8.71 -10.38
CA PRO A 254 -13.34 -8.02 -11.68
C PRO A 254 -13.57 -8.96 -12.86
N CYS A 255 -13.55 -10.29 -12.65
CA CYS A 255 -13.64 -11.31 -13.68
C CYS A 255 -15.03 -11.95 -13.78
N ALA A 256 -15.87 -11.90 -12.74
CA ALA A 256 -17.24 -12.40 -12.78
C ALA A 256 -18.26 -11.44 -13.42
N ALA A 257 -18.00 -10.12 -13.42
CA ALA A 257 -18.95 -9.17 -13.97
C ALA A 257 -18.98 -9.23 -15.51
N PRO A 258 -20.16 -9.30 -16.17
CA PRO A 258 -20.22 -8.93 -17.58
C PRO A 258 -19.79 -7.46 -17.67
N HIS A 259 -18.71 -7.17 -18.42
CA HIS A 259 -18.04 -5.86 -18.53
C HIS A 259 -18.98 -4.63 -18.68
N LYS A 260 -20.24 -4.83 -19.08
CA LYS A 260 -21.27 -3.77 -19.19
C LYS A 260 -21.82 -3.27 -17.84
N ALA A 261 -21.83 -4.06 -16.77
CA ALA A 261 -22.40 -3.66 -15.47
C ALA A 261 -21.47 -2.76 -14.64
N LEU A 262 -20.15 -2.89 -14.84
CA LEU A 262 -19.12 -2.09 -14.16
C LEU A 262 -19.16 -0.60 -14.52
N VAL A 263 -19.70 -0.25 -15.70
CA VAL A 263 -19.82 1.14 -16.17
C VAL A 263 -20.96 1.89 -15.48
N ALA A 264 -22.01 1.20 -15.04
CA ALA A 264 -23.21 1.85 -14.52
C ALA A 264 -23.10 2.23 -13.03
N ARG A 265 -22.41 1.42 -12.21
CA ARG A 265 -22.30 1.64 -10.75
C ARG A 265 -21.35 2.77 -10.33
N ALA A 266 -20.50 3.26 -11.23
CA ALA A 266 -19.54 4.34 -10.96
C ALA A 266 -20.02 5.74 -11.41
N THR A 267 -21.31 5.89 -11.74
CA THR A 267 -21.86 7.18 -12.17
C THR A 267 -22.39 7.95 -10.96
N PRO A 268 -21.92 9.17 -10.66
CA PRO A 268 -22.68 10.08 -9.81
C PRO A 268 -23.93 10.49 -10.59
N THR A 269 -25.07 9.85 -10.34
CA THR A 269 -26.37 10.35 -10.81
C THR A 269 -26.78 11.55 -9.97
N THR A 270 -26.35 12.75 -10.39
CA THR A 270 -27.25 13.91 -10.44
C THR A 270 -26.74 14.95 -11.43
N LYS A 271 -27.40 15.02 -12.59
CA LYS A 271 -27.41 16.21 -13.43
C LYS A 271 -28.22 17.28 -12.69
N LEU A 272 -27.58 18.33 -12.18
CA LEU A 272 -28.26 19.60 -11.97
C LEU A 272 -28.14 20.41 -13.28
N SER A 273 -29.28 20.61 -13.94
CA SER A 273 -29.39 21.54 -15.06
C SER A 273 -29.23 22.97 -14.57
N ALA A 274 -28.10 23.62 -14.87
CA ALA A 274 -27.99 25.06 -14.73
C ALA A 274 -28.57 25.72 -15.99
N SER A 275 -29.79 26.27 -15.86
CA SER A 275 -30.36 27.17 -16.85
C SER A 275 -29.72 28.55 -16.66
N ALA A 276 -29.12 29.07 -17.73
CA ALA A 276 -28.50 30.38 -17.75
C ALA A 276 -29.54 31.48 -17.57
N THR A 277 -29.28 32.45 -16.69
CA THR A 277 -29.93 33.77 -16.76
C THR A 277 -28.89 34.84 -16.41
N SER A 278 -28.69 35.73 -17.38
CA SER A 278 -27.74 36.84 -17.39
C SER A 278 -28.18 37.94 -16.42
N ILE A 279 -27.26 38.42 -15.56
CA ILE A 279 -27.39 39.72 -14.90
C ILE A 279 -26.04 40.45 -14.96
N LYS A 280 -26.15 41.73 -15.34
CA LYS A 280 -25.10 42.67 -15.75
C LYS A 280 -24.10 43.04 -14.63
N THR A 281 -22.88 43.30 -15.09
CA THR A 281 -21.75 43.92 -14.41
C THR A 281 -22.04 45.31 -13.83
N SER A 282 -21.43 45.63 -12.68
CA SER A 282 -21.08 47.01 -12.31
C SER A 282 -19.72 47.01 -11.64
N THR A 283 -18.79 47.73 -12.25
CA THR A 283 -17.39 47.92 -11.86
C THR A 283 -17.30 48.98 -10.75
N ILE A 284 -16.53 48.72 -9.69
CA ILE A 284 -15.91 49.77 -8.88
C ILE A 284 -14.44 49.42 -8.69
N SER A 285 -13.60 50.31 -9.23
CA SER A 285 -12.15 50.34 -9.16
C SER A 285 -11.69 51.06 -7.90
N VAL A 286 -10.65 50.54 -7.23
CA VAL A 286 -9.83 51.32 -6.29
C VAL A 286 -8.36 51.07 -6.61
N ALA A 287 -7.64 52.18 -6.77
CA ALA A 287 -6.31 52.30 -7.31
C ALA A 287 -5.20 52.01 -6.29
N ALA A 288 -4.06 51.56 -6.81
CA ALA A 288 -2.78 51.43 -6.12
C ALA A 288 -2.09 52.79 -5.95
N GLN A 289 -1.35 52.97 -4.86
CA GLN A 289 -0.44 54.10 -4.66
C GLN A 289 0.74 53.66 -3.77
N GLU A 290 1.96 53.92 -4.24
CA GLU A 290 3.26 53.80 -3.54
C GLU A 290 4.05 55.13 -3.78
N PRO A 291 5.23 55.40 -3.15
CA PRO A 291 5.62 55.27 -1.72
C PRO A 291 6.47 56.49 -1.22
N GLY A 292 6.91 56.46 0.05
CA GLY A 292 8.10 57.18 0.56
C GLY A 292 8.01 57.70 2.02
N PRO A 293 9.12 58.09 2.69
CA PRO A 293 10.45 57.47 2.77
C PRO A 293 10.82 57.04 4.22
N ALA A 294 12.05 56.51 4.35
CA ALA A 294 12.63 55.76 5.47
C ALA A 294 12.95 56.54 6.76
N VAL A 295 13.03 55.80 7.89
CA VAL A 295 13.85 56.13 9.07
C VAL A 295 14.57 54.87 9.56
N GLU A 296 15.88 55.00 9.73
CA GLU A 296 16.84 54.01 10.23
C GLU A 296 16.61 53.64 11.71
N SER A 297 16.83 52.38 12.05
CA SER A 297 17.55 52.04 13.29
C SER A 297 18.31 50.74 13.13
N THR A 298 19.57 50.80 13.55
CA THR A 298 20.65 49.86 13.37
C THR A 298 20.70 48.86 14.51
N THR A 299 20.86 47.57 14.19
CA THR A 299 21.74 46.67 14.98
C THR A 299 22.19 45.50 14.11
N ARG A 300 23.52 45.39 13.92
CA ARG A 300 24.25 44.28 13.30
C ARG A 300 24.20 43.04 14.20
N TYR A 301 24.22 41.84 13.62
CA TYR A 301 25.40 40.97 13.60
C TYR A 301 25.23 39.79 12.63
N ASP A 302 26.12 39.82 11.63
CA ASP A 302 26.81 38.77 10.87
C ASP A 302 26.10 37.55 10.26
N THR A 303 26.14 37.61 8.93
CA THR A 303 25.90 36.62 7.89
C THR A 303 26.99 35.56 7.78
N HIS A 304 26.60 34.32 7.50
CA HIS A 304 27.30 33.49 6.52
C HIS A 304 26.30 32.98 5.48
N THR A 305 26.36 33.62 4.31
CA THR A 305 25.70 33.24 3.06
C THR A 305 26.50 32.15 2.35
N VAL A 306 25.81 31.13 1.84
CA VAL A 306 26.12 30.53 0.53
C VAL A 306 24.79 30.32 -0.20
N THR A 307 24.59 31.14 -1.23
CA THR A 307 23.60 30.98 -2.31
C THR A 307 24.24 30.22 -3.47
N GLU A 308 23.47 29.33 -4.10
CA GLU A 308 23.42 28.97 -5.53
C GLU A 308 22.70 27.61 -5.61
N GLY A 309 21.75 27.31 -6.49
CA GLY A 309 21.32 27.90 -7.75
C GLY A 309 20.81 26.73 -8.59
N TYR A 310 19.51 26.72 -8.92
CA TYR A 310 18.91 25.69 -9.78
C TYR A 310 19.51 25.74 -11.19
N GLY A 311 19.99 24.59 -11.68
CA GLY A 311 20.38 24.39 -13.07
C GLY A 311 20.07 22.96 -13.51
N HIS A 312 19.05 22.79 -14.35
CA HIS A 312 18.81 21.54 -15.07
C HIS A 312 19.92 21.33 -16.12
N SER A 313 20.61 20.20 -16.08
CA SER A 313 21.21 19.62 -17.28
C SER A 313 21.25 18.10 -17.17
N ILE A 314 20.67 17.49 -18.20
CA ILE A 314 20.72 16.08 -18.55
C ILE A 314 22.18 15.66 -18.62
N THR A 315 22.53 14.54 -17.97
CA THR A 315 23.67 13.60 -18.20
C THR A 315 24.32 13.16 -16.88
N ALA A 316 23.66 12.26 -16.13
CA ALA A 316 24.30 11.43 -15.10
C ALA A 316 23.43 10.20 -14.74
N ILE A 317 22.83 9.57 -15.76
CA ILE A 317 22.30 8.21 -15.66
C ILE A 317 23.31 7.35 -16.43
N LEU A 318 24.39 6.92 -15.77
CA LEU A 318 25.34 5.93 -16.33
C LEU A 318 26.36 5.37 -15.32
N VAL A 319 26.04 5.29 -14.01
CA VAL A 319 26.93 4.65 -13.02
C VAL A 319 26.26 3.52 -12.21
N SER A 320 24.95 3.27 -12.34
CA SER A 320 24.28 2.16 -11.63
C SER A 320 24.05 0.89 -12.48
N MET A 321 24.60 0.82 -13.71
CA MET A 321 24.54 -0.37 -14.59
C MET A 321 25.86 -1.17 -14.71
N SER A 322 26.83 -0.96 -13.82
CA SER A 322 28.12 -1.67 -13.88
C SER A 322 28.41 -2.61 -12.70
N LEU A 323 27.48 -2.79 -11.75
CA LEU A 323 27.67 -3.69 -10.61
C LEU A 323 26.83 -4.98 -10.63
N VAL A 324 25.97 -5.16 -11.65
CA VAL A 324 25.21 -6.42 -11.83
C VAL A 324 25.72 -7.26 -13.01
N ILE A 325 26.56 -6.70 -13.88
CA ILE A 325 27.19 -7.44 -15.01
C ILE A 325 28.58 -8.00 -14.63
N GLY A 326 29.26 -7.45 -13.61
CA GLY A 326 30.55 -7.95 -13.13
C GLY A 326 30.49 -9.27 -12.35
N GLY A 327 29.33 -9.63 -11.78
CA GLY A 327 29.15 -10.88 -11.03
C GLY A 327 28.83 -12.10 -11.90
N LEU A 328 28.26 -11.90 -13.10
CA LEU A 328 27.86 -13.01 -13.98
C LEU A 328 28.98 -13.49 -14.92
N LEU A 329 30.01 -12.67 -15.20
CA LEU A 329 31.16 -13.13 -16.01
C LEU A 329 32.19 -13.96 -15.21
N ALA A 330 32.24 -13.81 -13.88
CA ALA A 330 33.12 -14.63 -13.04
C ALA A 330 32.60 -16.08 -12.85
N GLY A 331 31.28 -16.27 -12.83
CA GLY A 331 30.66 -17.60 -12.67
C GLY A 331 30.72 -18.49 -13.93
N ILE A 332 30.77 -17.89 -15.12
CA ILE A 332 30.79 -18.65 -16.39
C ILE A 332 32.22 -19.12 -16.73
N ILE A 333 33.26 -18.41 -16.31
CA ILE A 333 34.65 -18.83 -16.54
C ILE A 333 35.10 -19.96 -15.59
N ALA A 334 34.56 -20.02 -14.36
CA ALA A 334 34.90 -21.09 -13.41
C ALA A 334 34.33 -22.47 -13.82
N THR A 335 33.20 -22.50 -14.54
CA THR A 335 32.55 -23.75 -14.96
C THR A 335 33.19 -24.36 -16.22
N ALA A 336 33.89 -23.56 -17.02
CA ALA A 336 34.61 -24.01 -18.22
C ALA A 336 36.02 -24.57 -17.94
N TYR A 337 36.63 -24.25 -16.79
CA TYR A 337 37.94 -24.80 -16.40
C TYR A 337 37.85 -26.18 -15.71
N PHE A 338 36.71 -26.51 -15.07
CA PHE A 338 36.57 -27.78 -14.34
C PHE A 338 36.19 -28.99 -15.21
N THR A 339 35.76 -28.80 -16.46
CA THR A 339 35.45 -29.88 -17.40
C THR A 339 36.62 -30.33 -18.28
N ARG A 340 37.80 -29.72 -18.16
CA ARG A 340 39.02 -30.10 -18.92
C ARG A 340 40.10 -30.81 -18.10
N ALA A 341 39.87 -31.07 -16.80
CA ALA A 341 40.81 -31.77 -15.92
C ALA A 341 40.41 -33.22 -15.55
N LYS A 342 39.40 -33.79 -16.22
CA LYS A 342 39.01 -35.21 -16.09
C LYS A 342 38.76 -35.87 -17.46
N ARG A 343 39.79 -35.89 -18.30
CA ARG A 343 39.97 -36.89 -19.36
C ARG A 343 41.43 -37.28 -19.42
#